data_AF-A0A662VSZ6-F1
#
_entry.id   AF-A0A662VSZ6-F1
#
_cell.length_a   1.000
_cell.length_b   1.000
_cell.length_c   1.000
_cell.angle_alpha   90.00
_cell.angle_beta   90.00
_cell.angle_gamma   90.00
#
_symmetry.space_group_name_H-M   'P 1'
#
loop_
_entity.id
_entity.type
_entity.pdbx_description
1 polymer ?
#
loop_
_entity_poly.entity_id
_entity_poly.type
_entity_poly.pdbx_seq_one_letter_code
_entity_poly.pdbx_strand_id
1 'polypeptide(L)' 'MMLNVFDDRKGTIAHTISGAISYFIPVIFIIFIFYEIIEHIYLAGKEKEANFLGDIVEYLFGLGLITLFMRICGW' A
#
# COMPACT_ATOMS: atom_id res chain seq x y z
N MET A 1 -11.29 -14.27 7.85
CA MET A 1 -11.15 -12.83 8.14
C MET A 1 -11.56 -12.08 6.87
N MET A 2 -12.46 -11.11 6.96
CA MET A 2 -12.82 -10.26 5.82
C MET A 2 -11.77 -9.16 5.71
N LEU A 3 -11.14 -9.04 4.54
CA LEU A 3 -10.20 -7.95 4.25
C LEU A 3 -11.02 -6.74 3.80
N ASN A 4 -11.04 -5.70 4.64
CA ASN A 4 -11.59 -4.41 4.26
C ASN A 4 -10.44 -3.60 3.64
N VAL A 5 -10.47 -3.51 2.32
CA VAL A 5 -9.55 -2.64 1.56
C VAL A 5 -10.30 -1.34 1.27
N PHE A 6 -9.59 -0.22 1.25
CA PHE A 6 -10.17 1.09 0.98
C PHE A 6 -11.11 1.64 2.08
N ASP A 7 -10.84 1.29 3.35
CA ASP A 7 -11.70 1.61 4.50
C ASP A 7 -11.40 3.01 5.10
N ASP A 8 -10.14 3.47 5.08
CA ASP A 8 -9.77 4.85 5.43
C ASP A 8 -9.36 5.66 4.21
N ARG A 9 -10.22 6.61 3.81
CA ARG A 9 -10.02 7.48 2.65
C ARG A 9 -8.66 8.19 2.64
N LYS A 10 -8.08 8.52 3.80
CA LYS A 10 -6.76 9.20 3.84
C LYS A 10 -5.61 8.21 3.72
N GLY A 11 -5.60 7.14 4.52
CA GLY A 11 -4.62 6.05 4.41
C GLY A 11 -4.58 5.47 2.99
N THR A 12 -5.75 5.09 2.47
CA THR A 12 -5.93 4.57 1.11
C THR A 12 -5.25 5.38 0.02
N ILE A 13 -5.46 6.69 0.01
CA ILE A 13 -4.87 7.55 -1.02
C ILE A 13 -3.35 7.60 -0.85
N ALA A 14 -2.85 7.70 0.38
CA ALA A 14 -1.43 7.72 0.66
C ALA A 14 -0.75 6.39 0.26
N HIS A 15 -1.31 5.23 0.61
CA HIS A 15 -0.76 3.92 0.27
C HIS A 15 -0.77 3.68 -1.24
N THR A 16 -1.90 3.97 -1.90
CA THR A 16 -2.03 3.82 -3.36
C THR A 16 -1.05 4.74 -4.12
N ILE A 17 -0.95 6.01 -3.73
CA ILE A 17 0.01 6.94 -4.35
C ILE A 17 1.45 6.50 -4.07
N SER A 18 1.77 6.05 -2.86
CA SER A 18 3.10 5.55 -2.50
C SER A 18 3.49 4.35 -3.37
N GLY A 19 2.54 3.45 -3.61
CA GLY A 19 2.66 2.35 -4.55
C GLY A 19 2.98 2.82 -5.97
N ALA A 20 2.24 3.82 -6.47
CA ALA A 20 2.49 4.36 -7.80
C ALA A 20 3.87 5.04 -7.93
N ILE A 21 4.30 5.82 -6.93
CA ILE A 21 5.62 6.49 -6.96
C ILE A 21 6.75 5.47 -6.89
N SER A 22 6.55 4.34 -6.21
CA SER A 22 7.57 3.30 -6.06
C SER A 22 8.01 2.66 -7.37
N TYR A 23 7.19 2.72 -8.42
CA TYR A 23 7.57 2.34 -9.77
C TYR A 23 8.83 3.11 -10.24
N PHE A 24 8.90 4.40 -9.92
CA PHE A 24 10.04 5.25 -10.26
C PHE A 24 11.16 5.20 -9.20
N ILE A 25 10.80 4.95 -7.94
CA ILE A 25 11.74 4.94 -6.81
C ILE A 25 11.49 3.67 -5.97
N PRO A 26 12.10 2.52 -6.35
CA PRO A 26 11.84 1.23 -5.69
C PRO A 26 12.14 1.22 -4.18
N VAL A 27 13.02 2.11 -3.70
CA VAL A 27 13.35 2.25 -2.27
C VAL A 27 12.12 2.60 -1.42
N ILE A 28 11.11 3.26 -2.00
CA ILE A 28 9.86 3.59 -1.30
C ILE A 28 9.16 2.31 -0.80
N PHE A 29 9.26 1.19 -1.52
CA PHE A 29 8.70 -0.08 -1.08
C PHE A 29 9.30 -0.57 0.24
N ILE A 30 10.62 -0.45 0.37
CA ILE A 30 11.32 -0.86 1.59
C ILE A 30 10.85 0.01 2.76
N ILE A 31 10.83 1.33 2.57
CA ILE A 31 10.38 2.29 3.59
C ILE A 31 8.93 1.98 4.00
N PHE A 32 8.06 1.74 3.01
CA PHE A 32 6.65 1.45 3.22
C PHE A 32 6.44 0.18 4.06
N ILE A 33 7.08 -0.93 3.70
CA ILE A 33 6.95 -2.19 4.45
C ILE A 33 7.42 -2.04 5.90
N PHE A 34 8.53 -1.35 6.15
CA PHE A 34 8.99 -1.12 7.53
C PHE A 34 8.03 -0.24 8.32
N TYR A 35 7.49 0.82 7.69
CA TYR A 35 6.49 1.68 8.30
C TYR A 35 5.26 0.86 8.74
N GLU A 36 4.69 0.08 7.82
CA GLU A 36 3.49 -0.74 8.08
C GLU A 36 3.74 -1.84 9.13
N ILE A 37 4.92 -2.47 9.13
CA ILE A 37 5.28 -3.46 10.16
C ILE A 37 5.34 -2.80 11.54
N ILE A 38 5.95 -1.62 11.63
CA ILE A 38 6.04 -0.88 12.90
C ILE A 38 4.65 -0.46 13.36
N GLU A 39 3.81 0.07 12.47
CA GLU A 39 2.42 0.44 12.75
C GLU A 39 1.61 -0.76 13.24
N HIS A 40 1.70 -1.89 12.52
CA HIS A 40 1.02 -3.14 12.89
C HIS A 40 1.43 -3.65 14.28
N ILE A 41 2.72 -3.62 14.60
CA ILE A 41 3.21 -4.03 15.93
C ILE A 41 2.75 -3.04 17.01
N TYR A 42 2.79 -1.74 16.74
CA TYR A 42 2.37 -0.71 17.69
C TYR A 42 0.86 -0.75 17.99
N LEU A 43 0.06 -1.11 16.99
CA LEU A 43 -1.39 -1.26 17.07
C LEU A 43 -1.84 -2.69 17.35
N ALA A 44 -0.90 -3.62 17.61
CA ALA A 44 -1.20 -5.00 17.91
C ALA A 44 -2.17 -5.12 19.10
N GLY A 45 -3.29 -5.82 18.89
CA GLY A 45 -4.36 -5.97 19.88
C GLY A 45 -5.35 -4.79 19.97
N LYS A 46 -5.10 -3.69 19.24
CA LYS A 46 -6.02 -2.54 19.10
C LYS A 46 -6.76 -2.56 17.76
N GLU A 47 -6.10 -3.05 16.70
CA GLU A 47 -6.68 -3.16 15.37
C GLU A 47 -6.68 -4.59 14.82
N LYS A 48 -7.47 -4.83 13.77
CA LYS A 48 -7.55 -6.12 13.09
C LYS A 48 -6.34 -6.30 12.19
N GLU A 49 -5.75 -7.50 12.17
CA GLU A 49 -4.67 -7.84 11.22
C GLU A 49 -5.06 -7.65 9.74
N ALA A 50 -6.36 -7.61 9.46
CA ALA A 50 -6.93 -7.28 8.16
C ALA A 50 -6.52 -5.90 7.64
N ASN A 51 -6.24 -4.93 8.52
CA ASN A 51 -5.85 -3.57 8.14
C ASN A 51 -4.47 -3.57 7.47
N PHE A 52 -3.45 -4.14 8.14
CA PHE A 52 -2.11 -4.28 7.59
C PHE A 52 -2.08 -4.97 6.21
N LEU A 53 -2.86 -6.05 6.05
CA LEU A 53 -3.02 -6.70 4.75
C LEU A 53 -3.73 -5.81 3.73
N GLY A 54 -4.73 -5.04 4.17
CA GLY A 54 -5.39 -4.00 3.38
C GLY A 54 -4.40 -2.96 2.86
N ASP A 55 -3.57 -2.39 3.73
CA ASP A 55 -2.60 -1.34 3.39
C ASP A 55 -1.56 -1.84 2.37
N ILE A 56 -1.10 -3.09 2.52
CA ILE A 56 -0.25 -3.75 1.51
C ILE A 56 -0.99 -3.90 0.18
N VAL A 57 -2.25 -4.31 0.18
CA VAL A 57 -3.05 -4.47 -1.05
C VAL A 57 -3.26 -3.12 -1.74
N GLU A 58 -3.53 -2.05 -1.00
CA GLU A 58 -3.69 -0.69 -1.54
C GLU A 58 -2.40 -0.18 -2.19
N TYR A 59 -1.26 -0.41 -1.55
CA TYR A 59 0.04 -0.11 -2.12
C TYR A 59 0.28 -0.89 -3.41
N LEU A 60 0.08 -2.21 -3.40
CA LEU A 60 0.27 -3.06 -4.58
C LEU A 60 -0.69 -2.69 -5.70
N PHE A 61 -1.91 -2.26 -5.36
CA PHE A 61 -2.89 -1.77 -6.33
C PHE A 61 -2.36 -0.51 -7.04
N GLY A 62 -1.82 0.46 -6.31
CA GLY A 62 -1.19 1.64 -6.88
C GLY A 62 0.01 1.33 -7.80
N LEU A 63 0.90 0.44 -7.34
CA LEU A 63 2.02 -0.04 -8.15
C LEU A 63 1.56 -0.77 -9.41
N GLY A 64 0.52 -1.61 -9.30
CA GLY A 64 -0.07 -2.31 -10.43
C GLY A 64 -0.69 -1.35 -11.45
N LEU A 65 -1.44 -0.36 -11.00
CA LEU A 65 -2.06 0.66 -11.85
C LEU A 65 -1.01 1.44 -12.66
N ILE A 66 0.04 1.95 -12.00
CA ILE A 66 1.09 2.70 -12.73
C ILE A 66 1.84 1.79 -13.70
N THR A 67 2.11 0.54 -13.32
CA THR A 67 2.80 -0.42 -14.18
C THR A 67 1.99 -0.70 -15.46
N LEU A 68 0.68 -0.92 -15.33
CA LEU A 68 -0.21 -1.09 -16.46
C LEU A 68 -0.29 0.18 -17.32
N PHE A 69 -0.41 1.34 -16.69
CA PHE A 69 -0.46 2.63 -17.38
C PHE A 69 0.79 2.87 -18.23
N MET A 70 1.99 2.70 -17.64
CA MET A 70 3.25 2.86 -18.35
C MET A 70 3.36 1.88 -19.52
N ARG A 71 2.96 0.62 -19.31
CA ARG A 71 2.96 -0.40 -20.35
C ARG A 71 2.02 -0.06 -21.52
N ILE A 72 0.84 0.47 -21.23
CA ILE A 72 -0.13 0.92 -22.25
C ILE A 72 0.41 2.14 -23.00
N CYS A 73 1.13 3.03 -22.32
CA CYS A 73 1.78 4.20 -22.92
C CYS A 73 3.07 3.86 -23.71
N GLY A 74 3.47 2.59 -23.76
CA GLY A 74 4.63 2.13 -24.52
C GLY A 74 5.97 2.29 -23.81
N TRP A 75 5.95 2.44 -22.48
CA TRP A 75 7.12 2.45 -21.62
C TRP A 75 7.34 1.08 -20.93
#